data_AF-A0A8H7ZEC8-F1
#
_entry.id   AF-A0A8H7ZEC8-F1
#
_cell.length_a   1.000
_cell.length_b   1.000
_cell.length_c   1.000
_cell.angle_alpha   90.00
_cell.angle_beta   90.00
_cell.angle_gamma   90.00
#
_symmetry.space_group_name_H-M   'P 1'
#
loop_
_entity.id
_entity.type
_entity.pdbx_description
1 polymer ?
#
loop_
_entity_poly.entity_id
_entity_poly.type
_entity_poly.pdbx_seq_one_letter_code
_entity_poly.pdbx_strand_id
1 'polypeptide(L)'
;MSLNQRNRRALPSTLNTPTAVNVTAVSDISQEEAEQLLTQFIDASEHNRNPLNLKDQDQKTGFSSNSETIAVVSQLKRIQRNLRGLPPLSTSEAPETTVNNNEEEEAN
;
A
#
# COMPACT_ATOMS: atom_id res chain seq x y z
N MET A 1 -5.56 20.46 29.47
CA MET A 1 -4.21 20.09 29.01
C MET A 1 -4.35 18.85 28.11
N SER A 2 -4.43 19.04 26.79
CA SER A 2 -4.55 17.94 25.84
C SER A 2 -3.16 17.44 25.48
N LEU A 3 -2.83 16.17 25.79
CA LEU A 3 -1.63 15.54 25.25
C LEU A 3 -1.89 15.22 23.77
N ASN A 4 -1.26 15.98 22.89
CA ASN A 4 -1.11 15.62 21.48
C ASN A 4 -0.26 14.34 21.39
N GLN A 5 -0.87 13.16 21.55
CA GLN A 5 -0.28 11.87 21.19
C GLN A 5 -0.20 11.77 19.67
N ARG A 6 0.74 12.51 19.08
CA ARG A 6 1.19 12.20 17.71
C ARG A 6 1.83 10.82 17.78
N ASN A 7 1.29 9.88 17.03
CA ASN A 7 1.85 8.54 16.91
C ASN A 7 3.35 8.66 16.54
N ARG A 8 4.23 8.37 17.50
CA ARG A 8 5.67 8.54 17.32
C ARG A 8 6.16 7.37 16.51
N ARG A 9 6.83 7.64 15.38
CA ARG A 9 7.52 6.61 14.60
C ARG A 9 8.43 5.80 15.54
N ALA A 10 8.37 4.47 15.47
CA ALA A 10 9.22 3.62 16.26
C ALA A 10 10.69 3.95 15.98
N LEU A 11 11.48 4.18 17.02
CA LEU A 11 12.91 4.38 16.88
C LEU A 11 13.57 3.06 16.44
N PRO A 12 14.58 3.11 15.56
CA PRO A 12 15.31 1.92 15.17
C PRO A 12 16.02 1.34 16.41
N SER A 13 15.94 0.03 16.55
CA SER A 13 16.45 -0.76 17.66
C SER A 13 16.83 -2.15 17.16
N THR A 14 17.54 -2.92 17.99
CA THR A 14 17.89 -4.31 17.68
C THR A 14 16.68 -5.25 17.57
N LEU A 15 15.48 -4.83 18.01
CA LEU A 15 14.25 -5.62 17.94
C LEU A 15 13.46 -5.40 16.63
N ASN A 16 13.59 -4.24 16.00
CA ASN A 16 12.80 -3.86 14.82
C ASN A 16 13.64 -3.57 13.58
N THR A 17 14.97 -3.54 13.70
CA THR A 17 15.89 -3.23 12.61
C THR A 17 17.02 -4.25 12.59
N PRO A 18 17.32 -4.89 11.44
CA PRO A 18 18.46 -5.80 11.34
C PRO A 18 19.79 -5.05 11.55
N THR A 19 20.75 -5.67 12.23
CA THR A 19 22.07 -5.07 12.49
C THR A 19 22.88 -4.84 11.21
N ALA A 20 22.78 -5.74 10.24
CA ALA A 20 23.41 -5.64 8.94
C ALA A 20 22.56 -6.33 7.86
N VAL A 21 22.58 -5.81 6.64
CA VAL A 21 21.94 -6.40 5.45
C VAL A 21 23.00 -6.50 4.37
N ASN A 22 23.28 -7.72 3.91
CA ASN A 22 24.26 -7.99 2.86
C ASN A 22 23.51 -8.46 1.62
N VAL A 23 23.71 -7.77 0.50
CA VAL A 23 23.15 -8.17 -0.81
C VAL A 23 24.13 -9.13 -1.48
N THR A 24 23.71 -10.37 -1.71
CA THR A 24 24.55 -11.41 -2.31
C THR A 24 24.43 -11.49 -3.83
N ALA A 25 23.25 -11.18 -4.38
CA ALA A 25 22.98 -11.16 -5.81
C ALA A 25 21.78 -10.23 -6.11
N VAL A 26 21.73 -9.72 -7.34
CA VAL A 26 20.62 -8.95 -7.89
C VAL A 26 20.35 -9.44 -9.31
N SER A 27 19.08 -9.66 -9.62
CA SER A 27 18.63 -10.06 -10.95
C SER A 27 17.33 -9.35 -11.29
N ASP A 28 17.18 -8.99 -12.56
CA ASP A 28 15.93 -8.46 -13.08
C ASP A 28 14.90 -9.59 -13.19
N ILE A 29 13.62 -9.25 -13.01
CA ILE A 29 12.49 -10.16 -13.12
C ILE A 29 11.52 -9.64 -14.19
N SER A 30 10.74 -10.54 -14.78
CA SER A 30 9.72 -10.11 -15.75
C SER A 30 8.56 -9.39 -15.06
N GLN A 31 7.76 -8.67 -15.85
CA GLN A 31 6.57 -8.00 -15.37
C GLN A 31 5.53 -9.00 -14.83
N GLU A 32 5.40 -10.17 -15.48
CA GLU A 32 4.53 -11.26 -15.06
C GLU A 32 5.01 -11.88 -13.74
N GLU A 33 6.31 -12.10 -13.58
CA GLU A 33 6.89 -12.61 -12.33
C GLU A 33 6.68 -11.62 -11.17
N ALA A 34 6.91 -10.32 -11.42
CA ALA A 34 6.67 -9.27 -10.43
C ALA A 34 5.20 -9.22 -9.99
N GLU A 35 4.27 -9.39 -10.95
CA GLU A 35 2.84 -9.42 -10.69
C GLU A 35 2.43 -10.63 -9.83
N GLN A 36 2.98 -11.82 -10.13
CA GLN A 36 2.74 -13.03 -9.35
C GLN A 36 3.27 -12.90 -7.92
N LEU A 37 4.49 -12.38 -7.74
CA LEU A 37 5.10 -12.17 -6.43
C LEU A 37 4.28 -11.18 -5.58
N LEU A 38 3.80 -10.08 -6.18
CA LEU A 38 2.94 -9.13 -5.48
C LEU A 38 1.60 -9.74 -5.10
N THR A 39 1.00 -10.54 -5.99
CA THR A 39 -0.27 -11.24 -5.71
C THR A 39 -0.10 -12.16 -4.49
N GLN A 40 0.89 -13.05 -4.53
CA GLN A 40 1.19 -13.98 -3.44
C GLN A 40 1.45 -13.26 -2.11
N PHE A 41 2.22 -12.16 -2.14
CA PHE A 41 2.55 -11.39 -0.95
C PHE A 41 1.33 -10.67 -0.36
N ILE A 42 0.48 -10.08 -1.20
CA ILE A 42 -0.74 -9.39 -0.76
C ILE A 42 -1.73 -10.39 -0.17
N ASP A 43 -1.96 -11.52 -0.84
CA ASP A 43 -2.87 -12.57 -0.37
C ASP A 43 -2.43 -13.14 0.98
N ALA A 44 -1.13 -13.41 1.14
CA ALA A 44 -0.56 -13.83 2.43
C ALA A 44 -0.72 -12.75 3.52
N SER A 45 -0.48 -11.48 3.16
CA SER A 45 -0.66 -10.35 4.10
C SER A 45 -2.11 -10.20 4.54
N GLU A 46 -3.08 -10.39 3.65
CA GLU A 46 -4.49 -10.32 3.98
C GLU A 46 -4.96 -11.53 4.80
N HIS A 47 -4.43 -12.72 4.48
CA HIS A 47 -4.67 -13.93 5.26
C HIS A 47 -4.18 -13.77 6.71
N ASN A 48 -2.96 -13.28 6.92
CA ASN A 48 -2.37 -13.09 8.25
C ASN A 48 -3.10 -12.03 9.09
N ARG A 49 -3.84 -11.13 8.44
CA ARG A 49 -4.59 -10.05 9.11
C ARG A 49 -5.97 -10.49 9.58
N ASN A 50 -6.53 -11.55 9.00
CA ASN A 50 -7.83 -12.05 9.40
C ASN A 50 -7.70 -12.95 10.65
N PRO A 51 -8.24 -12.56 11.81
CA PRO A 51 -8.12 -13.32 13.05
C PRO A 51 -8.86 -14.66 13.03
N LEU A 52 -9.72 -14.91 12.04
CA LEU A 52 -10.41 -16.20 11.84
C LEU A 52 -9.55 -17.24 11.11
N ASN A 53 -8.40 -16.84 10.55
CA ASN A 53 -7.50 -17.76 9.88
C ASN A 53 -6.64 -18.50 10.92
N LEU A 54 -7.20 -19.57 11.49
CA LEU A 54 -6.54 -20.44 12.48
C LEU A 54 -5.55 -21.44 11.86
N LYS A 55 -5.47 -21.51 10.53
CA LYS A 55 -4.50 -22.37 9.83
C LYS A 55 -3.30 -21.54 9.40
N ASP A 56 -2.13 -21.95 9.87
CA ASP A 56 -0.86 -21.47 9.36
C ASP A 56 -0.81 -21.71 7.85
N GLN A 57 -0.56 -20.65 7.09
CA GLN A 57 -0.18 -20.78 5.69
C GLN A 57 1.24 -21.38 5.63
N ASP A 58 1.47 -22.31 4.71
CA ASP A 58 2.84 -22.76 4.37
C ASP A 58 3.69 -21.62 3.77
N GLN A 59 3.04 -20.52 3.38
CA GLN A 59 3.66 -19.33 2.80
C GLN A 59 4.33 -18.48 3.88
N LYS A 60 5.67 -18.51 3.94
CA LYS A 60 6.50 -17.69 4.83
C LYS A 60 6.63 -16.21 4.39
N THR A 61 5.60 -15.64 3.77
CA THR A 61 5.62 -14.29 3.20
C THR A 61 4.49 -13.42 3.75
N GLY A 62 4.50 -12.13 3.40
CA GLY A 62 3.46 -11.19 3.78
C GLY A 62 3.74 -10.43 5.09
N PHE A 63 2.93 -9.40 5.34
CA PHE A 63 2.97 -8.66 6.60
C PHE A 63 2.38 -9.46 7.75
N SER A 64 2.92 -9.23 8.96
CA SER A 64 2.26 -9.62 10.19
C SER A 64 1.05 -8.72 10.45
N SER A 65 0.18 -9.11 11.38
CA SER A 65 -1.13 -8.50 11.65
C SER A 65 -1.12 -7.05 12.18
N ASN A 66 -0.01 -6.31 12.04
CA ASN A 66 0.10 -4.94 12.52
C ASN A 66 -0.75 -3.95 11.68
N SER A 67 -1.21 -2.87 12.34
CA SER A 67 -2.07 -1.85 11.73
C SER A 67 -1.33 -0.95 10.72
N GLU A 68 -0.02 -0.73 10.94
CA GLU A 68 0.79 0.19 10.14
C GLU A 68 0.99 -0.26 8.68
N THR A 69 0.75 -1.54 8.38
CA THR A 69 0.96 -2.10 7.04
C THR A 69 -0.22 -1.93 6.09
N ILE A 70 -1.39 -1.44 6.56
CA ILE A 70 -2.59 -1.19 5.70
C ILE A 70 -2.26 -0.27 4.53
N ALA A 71 -1.61 0.85 4.84
CA ALA A 71 -1.27 1.86 3.85
C ALA A 71 -0.30 1.29 2.81
N VAL A 72 0.65 0.46 3.24
CA VAL A 72 1.62 -0.19 2.36
C VAL A 72 0.93 -1.22 1.47
N VAL A 73 0.03 -2.06 1.99
CA VAL A 73 -0.76 -3.00 1.17
C VAL A 73 -1.58 -2.26 0.12
N SER A 74 -2.20 -1.12 0.48
CA SER A 74 -2.93 -0.29 -0.49
C SER A 74 -2.01 0.23 -1.61
N GLN A 75 -0.78 0.63 -1.28
CA GLN A 75 0.22 1.04 -2.25
C GLN A 75 0.64 -0.13 -3.16
N LEU A 76 0.90 -1.32 -2.59
CA LEU A 76 1.24 -2.52 -3.37
C LEU A 76 0.13 -2.91 -4.34
N LYS A 77 -1.15 -2.83 -3.95
CA LYS A 77 -2.28 -3.05 -4.86
C LYS A 77 -2.30 -2.08 -6.05
N ARG A 78 -1.92 -0.82 -5.84
CA ARG A 78 -1.80 0.15 -6.94
C ARG A 78 -0.67 -0.22 -7.90
N ILE A 79 0.46 -0.71 -7.37
CA ILE A 79 1.62 -1.17 -8.17
C ILE A 79 1.25 -2.43 -8.96
N GLN A 80 0.69 -3.45 -8.32
CA GLN A 80 0.20 -4.68 -8.97
C GLN A 80 -0.73 -4.36 -10.14
N ARG A 81 -1.62 -3.40 -9.96
CA ARG A 81 -2.51 -2.96 -11.02
C ARG A 81 -1.79 -2.23 -12.16
N ASN A 82 -0.80 -1.40 -11.85
CA ASN A 82 0.05 -0.77 -12.87
C ASN A 82 0.75 -1.85 -13.73
N LEU A 83 1.28 -2.90 -13.09
CA LEU A 83 1.85 -4.07 -13.79
C LEU A 83 0.82 -4.81 -14.67
N ARG A 84 -0.48 -4.61 -14.48
CA ARG A 84 -1.54 -5.16 -15.34
C ARG A 84 -2.01 -4.17 -16.44
N GLY A 85 -1.40 -2.99 -16.53
CA GLY A 85 -1.81 -1.94 -17.50
C GLY A 85 -3.16 -1.30 -17.19
N LEU A 86 -3.68 -1.47 -15.97
CA LEU A 86 -4.98 -0.96 -15.56
C LEU A 86 -4.84 0.46 -14.98
N PRO A 87 -5.76 1.40 -15.29
CA PRO A 87 -5.68 2.80 -14.86
C PRO A 87 -5.70 2.92 -13.33
N PRO A 88 -5.10 3.96 -12.71
CA PRO A 88 -5.10 4.18 -11.26
C PRO A 88 -6.52 4.26 -10.66
N LEU A 89 -6.69 3.99 -9.36
CA LEU A 89 -7.99 3.85 -8.72
C LEU A 89 -8.31 5.29 -8.45
N SER A 90 -9.22 5.86 -9.22
CA SER A 90 -9.70 7.21 -8.98
C SER A 90 -10.00 7.32 -7.49
N THR A 91 -9.24 8.16 -6.79
CA THR A 91 -9.57 8.54 -5.42
C THR A 91 -10.79 9.45 -5.53
N SER A 92 -11.95 8.84 -5.82
CA SER A 92 -13.23 9.51 -6.01
C SER A 92 -13.79 9.89 -4.64
N GLU A 93 -13.14 10.85 -3.99
CA GLU A 93 -13.78 11.84 -3.12
C GLU A 93 -12.98 13.14 -3.25
N ALA A 94 -12.95 13.70 -4.45
CA ALA A 94 -12.75 15.13 -4.62
C ALA A 94 -14.10 15.67 -5.10
N PRO A 95 -14.77 16.57 -4.36
CA PRO A 95 -16.00 17.16 -4.84
C PRO A 95 -15.67 17.98 -6.09
N GLU A 96 -16.29 17.63 -7.21
CA GLU A 96 -16.26 18.44 -8.42
C GLU A 96 -16.99 19.76 -8.10
N THR A 97 -16.24 20.80 -7.72
CA THR A 97 -16.73 22.17 -7.82
C THR A 97 -16.71 22.54 -9.31
N THR A 98 -17.85 22.39 -9.96
CA THR A 98 -18.15 22.99 -11.25
C THR A 98 -18.13 24.51 -11.09
N VAL A 99 -16.99 25.15 -11.40
CA VAL A 99 -16.91 26.59 -11.60
C VAL A 99 -17.36 26.87 -13.04
N ASN A 100 -18.65 27.13 -13.21
CA ASN A 100 -19.18 27.68 -14.47
C ASN A 100 -19.02 29.20 -14.44
N ASN A 101 -17.90 29.69 -14.96
CA ASN A 101 -17.73 31.11 -15.30
C ASN A 101 -18.18 31.32 -16.75
N ASN A 102 -19.43 31.72 -16.95
CA ASN A 102 -19.89 32.30 -18.21
C ASN A 102 -20.42 33.71 -17.93
N GLU A 103 -19.51 34.68 -17.93
CA GLU A 103 -19.82 36.08 -18.21
C GLU A 103 -19.63 36.27 -19.72
N GLU A 104 -20.71 36.44 -20.47
CA GLU A 104 -20.66 37.12 -21.76
C GLU A 104 -21.78 38.18 -21.80
N GLU A 105 -21.31 39.38 -22.12
CA GLU A 105 -21.99 40.66 -22.22
C GLU A 105 -23.08 40.64 -23.31
N GLU A 106 -24.26 41.21 -23.03
CA GLU A 106 -25.00 42.07 -23.96
C GLU A 106 -26.26 42.63 -23.25
N ALA A 107 -26.28 43.94 -23.00
CA ALA A 107 -27.49 44.67 -22.67
C ALA A 107 -27.50 45.97 -23.47
N ASN A 108 -28.43 46.03 -24.42
CA ASN A 108 -28.92 47.24 -25.11
C ASN A 108 -29.57 48.22 -24.12
#